data_AF-A0A1G1D8A9-F1
#
_entry.id   AF-A0A1G1D8A9-F1
#
_cell.length_a   1.000
_cell.length_b   1.000
_cell.length_c   1.000
_cell.angle_alpha   90.00
_cell.angle_beta   90.00
_cell.angle_gamma   90.00
#
_symmetry.space_group_name_H-M   'P 1'
#
loop_
_entity.id
_entity.type
_entity.pdbx_description
1 polymer ?
#
loop_
_entity_poly.entity_id
_entity_poly.type
_entity_poly.pdbx_seq_one_letter_code
_entity_poly.pdbx_strand_id
1 'polypeptide(L)'
;MWEKWEKEDRQKSSEPPIAERIETSLRKIEEGNIEGWINLVYHLSVNQETGELHEWPSDIRDTHAWKTSDDQTQRRIVEASRNFILNHSLEDDEWFGKGSYSWEVNAIYLAVRLIAEDTEIVNSIPDNIWTKLVPYMVDCPSTDDRKSRCALFELAYQKAPEAAKSYLLRLIDSENERLENIHFINHLKDCWNSNLTSSILNKINSVSLKPGSFRNIVEFLIDIGVTEVEDIVIKQITQNNLEREMLTETVSLLLIYWSERHWSLIWNLFQNQPELAEAVLGNIAGSVMNEVRFMNNLSESHLGDIYSFMKERFPPAKDPNIEGAHKVEKREMLANLRNAVLTELANKGTREACDAIESLIKKLPEQRLSLVWRLKESQSNTLRKTWVPLTPSKIITLLQERNRRYVENEEQLLSVVIESLNRMQEDCKSSVERLWNYDGGGNRRKNFRPKDEESLSDGVERWIRDDLSISRGVIVNREVQLQRGQKTDIKINAVKLGDMSGDAKILTVVIEVKGCWNNEILTAMETQLYEKYMKENKIFCGLYLIGWYMCDKWDNSDSRKGKTPKMTLEELKRNLENQATNQLKEELGDIGIIKSFVLDLSL
;
A
#
# COMPACT_ATOMS: atom_id res chain seq x y z
N MET A 1 79.83 -0.33 9.40
CA MET A 1 79.60 -1.81 9.41
C MET A 1 78.22 -2.07 8.82
N TRP A 2 78.02 -1.58 7.60
CA TRP A 2 76.78 -1.52 6.83
C TRP A 2 76.99 -2.37 5.55
N GLU A 3 77.41 -3.62 5.72
CA GLU A 3 77.94 -4.40 4.58
C GLU A 3 77.89 -5.93 4.80
N LYS A 4 76.94 -6.43 5.59
CA LYS A 4 76.91 -7.87 5.90
C LYS A 4 75.52 -8.50 6.07
N TRP A 5 74.52 -7.99 5.36
CA TRP A 5 73.20 -8.61 5.24
C TRP A 5 72.70 -8.65 3.78
N GLU A 6 73.62 -8.57 2.82
CA GLU A 6 73.33 -8.63 1.37
C GLU A 6 73.76 -9.95 0.73
N LYS A 7 73.92 -11.02 1.52
CA LYS A 7 74.27 -12.36 1.01
C LYS A 7 73.63 -13.47 1.83
N GLU A 8 72.31 -13.54 1.78
CA GLU A 8 71.59 -14.82 1.76
C GLU A 8 70.47 -14.69 0.74
N ASP A 9 70.90 -14.53 -0.51
CA ASP A 9 70.12 -14.92 -1.68
C ASP A 9 69.91 -16.44 -1.53
N ARG A 10 68.88 -16.81 -0.74
CA ARG A 10 68.35 -18.17 -0.72
C ARG A 10 68.04 -18.45 -2.17
N GLN A 11 68.79 -19.38 -2.77
CA GLN A 11 68.31 -20.14 -3.91
C GLN A 11 66.92 -20.66 -3.53
N LYS A 12 65.87 -19.88 -3.82
CA LYS A 12 64.55 -20.42 -4.09
C LYS A 12 64.82 -21.32 -5.29
N SER A 13 64.97 -22.62 -5.00
CA SER A 13 64.77 -23.67 -5.99
C SER A 13 63.65 -23.19 -6.89
N SER A 14 63.91 -22.97 -8.20
CA SER A 14 62.88 -22.46 -9.10
C SER A 14 61.80 -23.53 -9.15
N GLU A 15 60.81 -23.30 -8.32
CA GLU A 15 59.63 -24.12 -8.19
C GLU A 15 59.07 -24.33 -9.60
N PRO A 16 58.84 -25.57 -10.05
CA PRO A 16 58.43 -25.82 -11.44
C PRO A 16 57.15 -25.04 -11.75
N PRO A 17 56.94 -24.57 -12.99
CA PRO A 17 55.73 -23.86 -13.38
C PRO A 17 54.47 -24.57 -12.89
N ILE A 18 53.42 -23.83 -12.51
CA ILE A 18 52.20 -24.41 -11.93
C ILE A 18 51.57 -25.45 -12.87
N ALA A 19 51.64 -25.24 -14.19
CA ALA A 19 51.20 -26.22 -15.20
C ALA A 19 51.94 -27.58 -15.09
N GLU A 20 53.26 -27.58 -14.87
CA GLU A 20 54.03 -28.82 -14.67
C GLU A 20 53.69 -29.50 -13.34
N ARG A 21 53.30 -28.72 -12.33
CA ARG A 21 52.83 -29.26 -11.03
C ARG A 21 51.46 -29.90 -11.15
N ILE A 22 50.54 -29.31 -11.90
CA ILE A 22 49.23 -29.89 -12.20
C ILE A 22 49.41 -31.24 -12.88
N GLU A 23 50.24 -31.30 -13.93
CA GLU A 23 50.54 -32.56 -14.63
C GLU A 23 51.18 -33.60 -13.71
N THR A 24 52.14 -33.17 -12.88
CA THR A 24 52.80 -34.06 -11.91
C THR A 24 51.83 -34.58 -10.85
N SER A 25 50.92 -33.74 -10.37
CA SER A 25 49.87 -34.14 -9.43
C SER A 25 48.91 -35.14 -10.06
N LEU A 26 48.45 -34.90 -11.30
CA LEU A 26 47.58 -35.83 -12.02
C LEU A 26 48.23 -37.20 -12.20
N ARG A 27 49.48 -37.26 -12.67
CA ARG A 27 50.21 -38.53 -12.83
C ARG A 27 50.33 -39.30 -11.51
N LYS A 28 50.63 -38.61 -10.41
CA LYS A 28 50.72 -39.24 -9.08
C LYS A 28 49.37 -39.81 -8.63
N ILE A 29 48.27 -39.11 -8.88
CA ILE A 29 46.92 -39.58 -8.57
C ILE A 29 46.60 -40.83 -9.40
N GLU A 30 46.94 -40.83 -10.69
CA GLU A 30 46.78 -41.99 -11.60
C GLU A 30 47.61 -43.21 -11.18
N GLU A 31 48.75 -42.99 -10.54
CA GLU A 31 49.61 -44.02 -9.94
C GLU A 31 49.11 -44.50 -8.56
N GLY A 32 48.00 -43.95 -8.04
CA GLY A 32 47.33 -44.38 -6.81
C GLY A 32 47.53 -43.45 -5.60
N ASN A 33 48.22 -42.31 -5.74
CA ASN A 33 48.34 -41.32 -4.67
C ASN A 33 47.10 -40.39 -4.61
N ILE A 34 46.03 -40.91 -4.02
CA ILE A 34 44.72 -40.24 -3.93
C ILE A 34 44.80 -38.90 -3.18
N GLU A 35 45.60 -38.80 -2.12
CA GLU A 35 45.85 -37.58 -1.35
C GLU A 35 46.48 -36.44 -2.19
N GLY A 36 47.02 -36.80 -3.36
CA GLY A 36 47.48 -35.84 -4.36
C GLY A 36 46.41 -34.86 -4.81
N TRP A 37 45.12 -35.19 -4.65
CA TRP A 37 44.00 -34.31 -4.96
C TRP A 37 44.06 -32.98 -4.21
N ILE A 38 44.34 -32.98 -2.90
CA ILE A 38 44.37 -31.75 -2.08
C ILE A 38 45.38 -30.75 -2.65
N ASN A 39 46.56 -31.25 -3.04
CA ASN A 39 47.60 -30.45 -3.68
C ASN A 39 47.22 -30.02 -5.11
N LEU A 40 46.55 -30.90 -5.86
CA LEU A 40 46.04 -30.56 -7.19
C LEU A 40 45.04 -29.40 -7.11
N VAL A 41 44.08 -29.44 -6.20
CA VAL A 41 43.09 -28.36 -6.00
C VAL A 41 43.79 -27.06 -5.67
N TYR A 42 44.80 -27.07 -4.80
CA TYR A 42 45.61 -25.88 -4.52
C TYR A 42 46.28 -25.34 -5.80
N HIS A 43 46.96 -26.19 -6.58
CA HIS A 43 47.62 -25.76 -7.82
C HIS A 43 46.64 -25.24 -8.90
N LEU A 44 45.42 -25.80 -8.94
CA LEU A 44 44.36 -25.31 -9.82
C LEU A 44 43.84 -23.94 -9.37
N SER A 45 43.87 -23.65 -8.07
CA SER A 45 43.27 -22.46 -7.46
C SER A 45 44.20 -21.25 -7.37
N VAL A 46 45.53 -21.46 -7.41
CA VAL A 46 46.50 -20.36 -7.33
C VAL A 46 46.62 -19.57 -8.64
N ASN A 47 47.06 -18.32 -8.52
CA ASN A 47 47.53 -17.55 -9.65
C ASN A 47 48.73 -18.27 -10.31
N GLN A 48 48.68 -18.45 -11.64
CA GLN A 48 49.65 -19.27 -12.36
C GLN A 48 51.03 -18.59 -12.51
N GLU A 49 51.10 -17.27 -12.36
CA GLU A 49 52.34 -16.50 -12.43
C GLU A 49 52.97 -16.29 -11.05
N THR A 50 52.15 -15.96 -10.04
CA THR A 50 52.64 -15.62 -8.70
C THR A 50 52.65 -16.82 -7.73
N GLY A 51 51.87 -17.86 -8.01
CA GLY A 51 51.67 -19.01 -7.11
C GLY A 51 50.86 -18.67 -5.86
N GLU A 52 50.30 -17.46 -5.77
CA GLU A 52 49.52 -17.01 -4.61
C GLU A 52 48.06 -17.44 -4.72
N LEU A 53 47.49 -17.89 -3.59
CA LEU A 53 46.06 -18.14 -3.43
C LEU A 53 45.43 -16.89 -2.79
N HIS A 54 44.60 -16.16 -3.55
CA HIS A 54 43.88 -15.00 -3.02
C HIS A 54 42.57 -15.41 -2.35
N GLU A 55 41.81 -16.30 -2.97
CA GLU A 55 40.54 -16.84 -2.49
C GLU A 55 40.36 -18.26 -3.05
N TRP A 56 39.70 -19.14 -2.30
CA TRP A 56 39.33 -20.45 -2.82
C TRP A 56 38.23 -20.30 -3.88
N PRO A 57 38.33 -20.96 -5.04
CA PRO A 57 37.27 -20.92 -6.05
C PRO A 57 35.98 -21.55 -5.52
N SER A 58 34.85 -21.17 -6.10
CA SER A 58 33.54 -21.77 -5.84
C SER A 58 33.34 -23.08 -6.62
N ASP A 59 33.87 -23.15 -7.84
CA ASP A 59 34.01 -24.34 -8.68
C ASP A 59 35.41 -24.36 -9.33
N ILE A 60 36.02 -25.54 -9.44
CA ILE A 60 37.28 -25.74 -10.17
C ILE A 60 37.17 -25.24 -11.61
N ARG A 61 35.98 -25.35 -12.22
CA ARG A 61 35.70 -24.87 -13.58
C ARG A 61 35.91 -23.37 -13.77
N ASP A 62 35.85 -22.60 -12.69
CA ASP A 62 36.04 -21.16 -12.74
C ASP A 62 37.51 -20.73 -12.72
N THR A 63 38.40 -21.65 -12.33
CA THR A 63 39.84 -21.37 -12.25
C THR A 63 40.45 -21.10 -13.62
N HIS A 64 41.49 -20.25 -13.64
CA HIS A 64 42.25 -20.00 -14.86
C HIS A 64 42.93 -21.28 -15.38
N ALA A 65 43.40 -22.14 -14.46
CA ALA A 65 44.01 -23.42 -14.80
C ALA A 65 43.05 -24.35 -15.54
N TRP A 66 41.79 -24.46 -15.11
CA TRP A 66 40.78 -25.23 -15.81
C TRP A 66 40.48 -24.68 -17.21
N LYS A 67 40.26 -23.35 -17.31
CA LYS A 67 39.88 -22.66 -18.56
C LYS A 67 40.95 -22.73 -19.65
N THR A 68 42.21 -22.91 -19.26
CA THR A 68 43.36 -23.03 -20.20
C THR A 68 43.79 -24.47 -20.46
N SER A 69 43.22 -25.44 -19.74
CA SER A 69 43.49 -26.87 -19.92
C SER A 69 42.75 -27.43 -21.13
N ASP A 70 43.33 -28.43 -21.79
CA ASP A 70 42.68 -29.17 -22.88
C ASP A 70 41.64 -30.21 -22.37
N ASP A 71 40.82 -30.72 -23.28
CA ASP A 71 39.76 -31.71 -22.97
C ASP A 71 40.31 -32.99 -22.34
N GLN A 72 41.57 -33.34 -22.61
CA GLN A 72 42.21 -34.52 -22.01
C GLN A 72 42.52 -34.25 -20.54
N THR A 73 43.13 -33.11 -20.23
CA THR A 73 43.48 -32.68 -18.88
C THR A 73 42.25 -32.45 -18.03
N GLN A 74 41.21 -31.81 -18.58
CA GLN A 74 39.94 -31.62 -17.88
C GLN A 74 39.29 -32.96 -17.48
N ARG A 75 39.29 -33.95 -18.38
CA ARG A 75 38.80 -35.31 -18.05
C ARG A 75 39.63 -35.99 -16.96
N ARG A 76 40.96 -35.85 -16.99
CA ARG A 76 41.84 -36.37 -15.94
C ARG A 76 41.57 -35.72 -14.58
N ILE A 77 41.30 -34.41 -14.55
CA ILE A 77 40.92 -33.70 -13.32
C ILE A 77 39.59 -34.23 -12.76
N VAL A 78 38.58 -34.43 -13.61
CA VAL A 78 37.28 -34.98 -13.20
C VAL A 78 37.43 -36.41 -12.66
N GLU A 79 38.20 -37.26 -13.33
CA GLU A 79 38.43 -38.64 -12.86
C GLU A 79 39.26 -38.67 -11.56
N ALA A 80 40.23 -37.77 -11.40
CA ALA A 80 40.97 -37.59 -10.16
C ALA A 80 40.04 -37.22 -9.00
N SER A 81 39.08 -36.32 -9.25
CA SER A 81 38.05 -35.93 -8.28
C SER A 81 37.16 -37.10 -7.87
N ARG A 82 36.68 -37.86 -8.87
CA ARG A 82 35.88 -39.07 -8.65
C ARG A 82 36.64 -40.11 -7.82
N ASN A 83 37.89 -40.38 -8.16
CA ASN A 83 38.73 -41.33 -7.43
C ASN A 83 39.06 -40.86 -6.01
N PHE A 84 39.22 -39.55 -5.80
CA PHE A 84 39.34 -38.97 -4.48
C PHE A 84 38.08 -39.23 -3.64
N ILE A 85 36.89 -38.89 -4.15
CA ILE A 85 35.63 -39.12 -3.43
C ILE A 85 35.40 -40.60 -3.08
N LEU A 86 35.77 -41.52 -3.96
CA LEU A 86 35.57 -42.95 -3.73
C LEU A 86 36.49 -43.56 -2.67
N ASN A 87 37.71 -43.04 -2.52
CA ASN A 87 38.77 -43.70 -1.76
C ASN A 87 39.31 -42.87 -0.59
N HIS A 88 39.00 -41.57 -0.52
CA HIS A 88 39.44 -40.70 0.58
C HIS A 88 38.76 -41.08 1.89
N SER A 89 39.52 -41.03 2.98
CA SER A 89 38.95 -41.22 4.31
C SER A 89 38.27 -39.94 4.77
N LEU A 90 36.95 -39.91 4.72
CA LEU A 90 36.16 -38.81 5.29
C LEU A 90 36.22 -38.92 6.83
N GLU A 91 37.05 -38.08 7.46
CA GLU A 91 37.21 -37.96 8.92
C GLU A 91 35.99 -37.30 9.63
N ASP A 92 36.06 -37.15 10.95
CA ASP A 92 35.00 -36.65 11.84
C ASP A 92 34.48 -35.25 11.41
N ASP A 93 33.19 -35.01 11.63
CA ASP A 93 32.51 -33.78 11.22
C ASP A 93 32.66 -32.63 12.24
N GLU A 94 33.70 -32.67 13.08
CA GLU A 94 33.96 -31.68 14.12
C GLU A 94 34.06 -30.25 13.58
N TRP A 95 34.46 -30.06 12.32
CA TRP A 95 34.57 -28.75 11.68
C TRP A 95 33.19 -28.11 11.39
N PHE A 96 32.14 -28.93 11.25
CA PHE A 96 30.82 -28.51 10.79
C PHE A 96 30.19 -27.43 11.69
N GLY A 97 29.67 -26.37 11.08
CA GLY A 97 28.99 -25.26 11.75
C GLY A 97 29.93 -24.22 12.39
N LYS A 98 31.25 -24.45 12.38
CA LYS A 98 32.24 -23.53 12.98
C LYS A 98 32.51 -22.29 12.12
N GLY A 99 32.17 -22.32 10.83
CA GLY A 99 32.45 -21.22 9.89
C GLY A 99 33.95 -21.04 9.59
N SER A 100 34.75 -22.08 9.82
CA SER A 100 36.19 -22.13 9.58
C SER A 100 36.50 -23.48 8.94
N TYR A 101 37.15 -23.45 7.78
CA TYR A 101 37.31 -24.62 6.92
C TYR A 101 38.80 -24.88 6.67
N SER A 102 39.25 -26.12 6.91
CA SER A 102 40.60 -26.53 6.57
C SER A 102 40.78 -26.64 5.05
N TRP A 103 42.02 -26.76 4.60
CA TRP A 103 42.31 -27.00 3.17
C TRP A 103 41.71 -28.32 2.69
N GLU A 104 41.70 -29.34 3.54
CA GLU A 104 41.07 -30.63 3.24
C GLU A 104 39.56 -30.50 3.06
N VAL A 105 38.88 -29.74 3.94
CA VAL A 105 37.43 -29.49 3.80
C VAL A 105 37.12 -28.76 2.50
N ASN A 106 37.94 -27.77 2.12
CA ASN A 106 37.80 -27.08 0.83
C ASN A 106 38.04 -28.04 -0.36
N ALA A 107 39.04 -28.91 -0.28
CA ALA A 107 39.34 -29.88 -1.33
C ALA A 107 38.22 -30.92 -1.50
N ILE A 108 37.60 -31.38 -0.41
CA ILE A 108 36.44 -32.28 -0.46
C ILE A 108 35.24 -31.55 -1.06
N TYR A 109 34.93 -30.34 -0.60
CA TYR A 109 33.86 -29.52 -1.17
C TYR A 109 34.03 -29.33 -2.69
N LEU A 110 35.22 -28.95 -3.14
CA LEU A 110 35.52 -28.73 -4.55
C LEU A 110 35.46 -30.02 -5.38
N ALA A 111 35.82 -31.16 -4.79
CA ALA A 111 35.62 -32.45 -5.44
C ALA A 111 34.14 -32.74 -5.66
N VAL A 112 33.32 -32.60 -4.62
CA VAL A 112 31.87 -32.82 -4.72
C VAL A 112 31.24 -31.87 -5.74
N ARG A 113 31.57 -30.57 -5.70
CA ARG A 113 31.05 -29.57 -6.63
C ARG A 113 31.40 -29.89 -8.08
N LEU A 114 32.63 -30.35 -8.34
CA LEU A 114 33.09 -30.71 -9.67
C LEU A 114 32.28 -31.87 -10.25
N ILE A 115 31.95 -32.88 -9.45
CA ILE A 115 31.22 -34.06 -9.95
C ILE A 115 29.68 -33.92 -9.90
N ALA A 116 29.15 -32.96 -9.15
CA ALA A 116 27.71 -32.86 -8.84
C ALA A 116 26.79 -32.71 -10.08
N GLU A 117 27.29 -32.18 -11.19
CA GLU A 117 26.50 -31.97 -12.42
C GLU A 117 26.53 -33.17 -13.38
N ASP A 118 27.44 -34.14 -13.15
CA ASP A 118 27.57 -35.33 -13.98
C ASP A 118 26.72 -36.46 -13.40
N THR A 119 25.56 -36.70 -14.03
CA THR A 119 24.60 -37.71 -13.58
C THR A 119 25.17 -39.13 -13.62
N GLU A 120 26.06 -39.43 -14.56
CA GLU A 120 26.68 -40.77 -14.66
C GLU A 120 27.65 -40.98 -13.50
N ILE A 121 28.51 -39.99 -13.22
CA ILE A 121 29.42 -40.04 -12.08
C ILE A 121 28.65 -40.11 -10.77
N VAL A 122 27.63 -39.26 -10.60
CA VAL A 122 26.81 -39.19 -9.38
C VAL A 122 26.12 -40.51 -9.08
N ASN A 123 25.65 -41.23 -10.11
CA ASN A 123 25.04 -42.54 -9.96
C ASN A 123 26.04 -43.68 -9.77
N SER A 124 27.31 -43.47 -10.12
CA SER A 124 28.38 -44.45 -9.89
C SER A 124 28.90 -44.48 -8.45
N ILE A 125 28.64 -43.44 -7.66
CA ILE A 125 29.12 -43.33 -6.27
C ILE A 125 28.14 -44.01 -5.30
N PRO A 126 28.61 -44.92 -4.44
CA PRO A 126 27.79 -45.60 -3.43
C PRO A 126 27.10 -44.67 -2.43
N ASP A 127 25.87 -45.01 -2.02
CA ASP A 127 25.05 -44.20 -1.10
C ASP A 127 25.69 -43.99 0.29
N ASN A 128 26.48 -44.94 0.77
CA ASN A 128 27.20 -44.80 2.04
C ASN A 128 28.29 -43.72 1.98
N ILE A 129 28.87 -43.47 0.80
CA ILE A 129 29.82 -42.37 0.59
C ILE A 129 29.03 -41.06 0.52
N TRP A 130 27.93 -41.01 -0.24
CA TRP A 130 27.06 -39.83 -0.28
C TRP A 130 26.59 -39.38 1.09
N THR A 131 26.22 -40.33 1.96
CA THR A 131 25.80 -40.05 3.34
C THR A 131 26.91 -39.36 4.14
N LYS A 132 28.17 -39.77 3.95
CA LYS A 132 29.34 -39.14 4.60
C LYS A 132 29.71 -37.78 4.02
N LEU A 133 29.30 -37.50 2.77
CA LEU A 133 29.57 -36.22 2.10
C LEU A 133 28.54 -35.13 2.43
N VAL A 134 27.40 -35.49 3.05
CA VAL A 134 26.34 -34.54 3.41
C VAL A 134 26.84 -33.30 4.18
N PRO A 135 27.73 -33.39 5.19
CA PRO A 135 28.23 -32.20 5.89
C PRO A 135 28.83 -31.16 4.95
N TYR A 136 29.60 -31.62 3.95
CA TYR A 136 30.29 -30.77 2.96
C TYR A 136 29.34 -30.16 1.92
N MET A 137 28.15 -30.75 1.73
CA MET A 137 27.11 -30.23 0.86
C MET A 137 26.15 -29.26 1.59
N VAL A 138 26.02 -29.39 2.91
CA VAL A 138 25.14 -28.54 3.73
C VAL A 138 25.88 -27.30 4.25
N ASP A 139 27.08 -27.46 4.82
CA ASP A 139 27.92 -26.36 5.33
C ASP A 139 29.07 -26.07 4.35
N CYS A 140 28.74 -25.33 3.28
CA CYS A 140 29.65 -25.05 2.17
C CYS A 140 30.65 -23.90 2.48
N PRO A 141 31.97 -24.10 2.31
CA PRO A 141 33.00 -23.09 2.53
C PRO A 141 32.95 -21.84 1.64
N SER A 142 32.46 -21.98 0.40
CA SER A 142 32.48 -20.90 -0.60
C SER A 142 31.25 -19.99 -0.52
N THR A 143 31.47 -18.69 -0.73
CA THR A 143 30.49 -17.59 -0.65
C THR A 143 29.69 -17.38 -1.94
N ASP A 144 29.84 -18.24 -2.95
CA ASP A 144 29.26 -18.01 -4.27
C ASP A 144 27.85 -18.60 -4.46
N ASP A 145 27.18 -18.09 -5.50
CA ASP A 145 25.73 -17.91 -5.68
C ASP A 145 24.70 -18.88 -5.02
N ARG A 146 23.51 -18.34 -4.77
CA ARG A 146 22.33 -19.07 -4.25
C ARG A 146 22.03 -20.37 -5.01
N LYS A 147 22.35 -20.45 -6.31
CA LYS A 147 22.05 -21.63 -7.13
C LYS A 147 22.94 -22.80 -6.77
N SER A 148 24.23 -22.56 -6.55
CA SER A 148 25.22 -23.59 -6.24
C SER A 148 24.94 -24.25 -4.89
N ARG A 149 24.64 -23.44 -3.85
CA ARG A 149 24.22 -23.94 -2.54
C ARG A 149 22.94 -24.77 -2.63
N CYS A 150 21.97 -24.34 -3.43
CA CYS A 150 20.75 -25.11 -3.60
C CYS A 150 20.98 -26.44 -4.30
N ALA A 151 21.76 -26.46 -5.38
CA ALA A 151 22.04 -27.68 -6.15
C ALA A 151 22.75 -28.74 -5.30
N LEU A 152 23.73 -28.33 -4.47
CA LEU A 152 24.42 -29.26 -3.56
C LEU A 152 23.51 -29.78 -2.46
N PHE A 153 22.67 -28.92 -1.88
CA PHE A 153 21.69 -29.34 -0.88
C PHE A 153 20.64 -30.29 -1.48
N GLU A 154 20.17 -30.02 -2.71
CA GLU A 154 19.24 -30.88 -3.43
C GLU A 154 19.86 -32.26 -3.71
N LEU A 155 21.12 -32.31 -4.14
CA LEU A 155 21.87 -33.56 -4.31
C LEU A 155 22.00 -34.33 -2.99
N ALA A 156 22.35 -33.63 -1.90
CA ALA A 156 22.42 -34.23 -0.57
C ALA A 156 21.07 -34.82 -0.14
N TYR A 157 19.98 -34.09 -0.38
CA TYR A 157 18.63 -34.54 -0.06
C TYR A 157 18.18 -35.71 -0.95
N GLN A 158 18.56 -35.74 -2.23
CA GLN A 158 18.26 -36.83 -3.14
C GLN A 158 18.98 -38.13 -2.74
N LYS A 159 20.25 -38.04 -2.35
CA LYS A 159 21.09 -39.21 -2.06
C LYS A 159 20.97 -39.69 -0.61
N ALA A 160 20.79 -38.79 0.34
CA ALA A 160 20.68 -39.12 1.76
C ALA A 160 19.70 -38.17 2.50
N PRO A 161 18.37 -38.32 2.27
CA PRO A 161 17.36 -37.37 2.77
C PRO A 161 17.40 -37.14 4.29
N GLU A 162 17.49 -38.21 5.08
CA GLU A 162 17.49 -38.12 6.55
C GLU A 162 18.77 -37.47 7.07
N ALA A 163 19.93 -37.79 6.47
CA ALA A 163 21.18 -37.14 6.81
C ALA A 163 21.15 -35.65 6.45
N ALA A 164 20.69 -35.29 5.24
CA ALA A 164 20.57 -33.90 4.80
C ALA A 164 19.69 -33.07 5.73
N LYS A 165 18.54 -33.63 6.14
CA LYS A 165 17.65 -33.01 7.12
C LYS A 165 18.32 -32.85 8.50
N SER A 166 19.03 -33.87 8.97
CA SER A 166 19.73 -33.83 10.26
C SER A 166 20.82 -32.76 10.27
N TYR A 167 21.66 -32.69 9.23
CA TYR A 167 22.72 -31.69 9.12
C TYR A 167 22.16 -30.29 8.91
N LEU A 168 21.06 -30.11 8.19
CA LEU A 168 20.37 -28.81 8.10
C LEU A 168 19.98 -28.30 9.49
N LEU A 169 19.34 -29.14 10.30
CA LEU A 169 18.92 -28.76 11.65
C LEU A 169 20.11 -28.51 12.59
N ARG A 170 21.22 -29.22 12.42
CA ARG A 170 22.47 -28.99 13.16
C ARG A 170 23.13 -27.68 12.74
N LEU A 171 23.14 -27.33 11.45
CA LEU A 171 23.71 -26.08 10.97
C LEU A 171 22.90 -24.88 11.48
N ILE A 172 21.58 -25.00 11.50
CA ILE A 172 20.67 -24.05 12.16
C ILE A 172 21.06 -23.82 13.62
N ASP A 173 21.32 -24.89 14.39
CA ASP A 173 21.73 -24.75 15.79
C ASP A 173 23.10 -24.07 15.91
N SER A 174 24.07 -24.50 15.11
CA SER A 174 25.43 -23.96 15.14
C SER A 174 25.47 -22.47 14.79
N GLU A 175 24.75 -22.04 13.74
CA GLU A 175 24.66 -20.62 13.40
C GLU A 175 23.82 -19.82 14.41
N ASN A 176 22.75 -20.40 14.96
CA ASN A 176 21.97 -19.77 16.01
C ASN A 176 22.83 -19.44 17.24
N GLU A 177 23.70 -20.37 17.65
CA GLU A 177 24.60 -20.17 18.78
C GLU A 177 25.71 -19.17 18.44
N ARG A 178 26.37 -19.35 17.29
CA ARG A 178 27.58 -18.62 16.88
C ARG A 178 27.32 -17.21 16.36
N LEU A 179 26.29 -17.03 15.53
CA LEU A 179 26.01 -15.79 14.78
C LEU A 179 24.75 -15.06 15.25
N GLU A 180 23.88 -15.75 15.99
CA GLU A 180 22.56 -15.25 16.39
C GLU A 180 21.63 -14.92 15.20
N ASN A 181 22.03 -15.35 14.00
CA ASN A 181 21.36 -15.15 12.72
C ASN A 181 21.62 -16.38 11.84
N ILE A 182 20.69 -16.66 10.92
CA ILE A 182 20.71 -17.83 10.05
C ILE A 182 20.44 -17.37 8.63
N HIS A 183 21.38 -16.62 8.04
CA HIS A 183 21.19 -16.08 6.70
C HIS A 183 21.26 -17.15 5.62
N PHE A 184 21.98 -18.26 5.87
CA PHE A 184 22.19 -19.29 4.86
C PHE A 184 20.89 -19.91 4.34
N ILE A 185 19.85 -19.97 5.19
CA ILE A 185 18.56 -20.59 4.85
C ILE A 185 17.91 -19.92 3.62
N ASN A 186 18.16 -18.63 3.41
CA ASN A 186 17.67 -17.90 2.24
C ASN A 186 18.25 -18.41 0.91
N HIS A 187 19.40 -19.09 0.93
CA HIS A 187 19.96 -19.73 -0.27
C HIS A 187 19.24 -21.03 -0.63
N LEU A 188 18.47 -21.62 0.28
CA LEU A 188 17.75 -22.87 0.05
C LEU A 188 16.35 -22.67 -0.55
N LYS A 189 15.93 -21.42 -0.80
CA LYS A 189 14.57 -21.10 -1.26
C LYS A 189 14.16 -21.83 -2.55
N ASP A 190 15.08 -22.00 -3.50
CA ASP A 190 14.74 -22.56 -4.83
C ASP A 190 14.64 -24.09 -4.84
N CYS A 191 15.24 -24.76 -3.86
CA CYS A 191 15.27 -26.22 -3.70
C CYS A 191 14.53 -26.67 -2.44
N TRP A 192 13.81 -25.75 -1.78
CA TRP A 192 13.04 -26.07 -0.59
C TRP A 192 11.86 -26.97 -0.94
N ASN A 193 11.67 -28.04 -0.19
CA ASN A 193 10.54 -28.95 -0.36
C ASN A 193 9.67 -29.02 0.90
N SER A 194 8.41 -29.43 0.73
CA SER A 194 7.40 -29.47 1.81
C SER A 194 7.76 -30.42 2.96
N ASN A 195 8.57 -31.47 2.71
CA ASN A 195 8.99 -32.41 3.75
C ASN A 195 9.91 -31.74 4.79
N LEU A 196 10.72 -30.75 4.37
CA LEU A 196 11.58 -29.97 5.26
C LEU A 196 10.80 -28.97 6.10
N THR A 197 9.70 -28.42 5.56
CA THR A 197 8.86 -27.42 6.25
C THR A 197 8.41 -27.90 7.63
N SER A 198 7.88 -29.12 7.74
CA SER A 198 7.45 -29.70 9.03
C SER A 198 8.57 -29.72 10.09
N SER A 199 9.81 -29.92 9.65
CA SER A 199 10.97 -30.05 10.52
C SER A 199 11.39 -28.68 11.07
N ILE A 200 11.32 -27.64 10.24
CA ILE A 200 11.57 -26.26 10.65
C ILE A 200 10.44 -25.74 11.54
N LEU A 201 9.17 -26.01 11.21
CA LEU A 201 8.05 -25.62 12.06
C LEU A 201 8.15 -26.24 13.46
N ASN A 202 8.54 -27.53 13.54
CA ASN A 202 8.81 -28.17 14.82
C ASN A 202 9.99 -27.51 15.55
N LYS A 203 11.07 -27.16 14.83
CA LYS A 203 12.26 -26.50 15.39
C LYS A 203 11.90 -25.16 16.06
N ILE A 204 11.11 -24.32 15.40
CA ILE A 204 10.65 -23.03 15.92
C ILE A 204 9.83 -23.21 17.21
N ASN A 205 9.12 -24.33 17.35
CA ASN A 205 8.34 -24.63 18.55
C ASN A 205 9.15 -25.30 19.68
N SER A 206 10.24 -26.02 19.36
CA SER A 206 10.95 -26.88 20.31
C SER A 206 12.27 -26.31 20.83
N VAL A 207 12.91 -25.39 20.11
CA VAL A 207 14.22 -24.83 20.45
C VAL A 207 14.12 -23.33 20.73
N SER A 208 14.87 -22.85 21.72
CA SER A 208 15.06 -21.40 21.94
C SER A 208 16.00 -20.84 20.88
N LEU A 209 15.44 -20.44 19.74
CA LEU A 209 16.15 -19.64 18.75
C LEU A 209 16.46 -18.27 19.36
N LYS A 210 17.63 -17.71 19.06
CA LYS A 210 17.92 -16.31 19.36
C LYS A 210 17.04 -15.40 18.47
N PRO A 211 16.79 -14.14 18.87
CA PRO A 211 15.85 -13.27 18.15
C PRO A 211 16.13 -13.13 16.65
N GLY A 212 17.39 -12.89 16.26
CA GLY A 212 17.77 -12.76 14.84
C GLY A 212 17.54 -14.05 14.03
N SER A 213 17.94 -15.20 14.57
CA SER A 213 17.67 -16.52 14.01
C SER A 213 16.17 -16.80 13.84
N PHE A 214 15.37 -16.49 14.86
CA PHE A 214 13.92 -16.63 14.82
C PHE A 214 13.33 -15.78 13.69
N ARG A 215 13.76 -14.52 13.57
CA ARG A 215 13.37 -13.64 12.49
C ARG A 215 13.71 -14.22 11.12
N ASN A 216 14.97 -14.63 10.90
CA ASN A 216 15.39 -15.15 9.59
C ASN A 216 14.59 -16.38 9.17
N ILE A 217 14.29 -17.29 10.11
CA ILE A 217 13.48 -18.47 9.81
C ILE A 217 12.02 -18.07 9.51
N VAL A 218 11.42 -17.18 10.30
CA VAL A 218 10.04 -16.71 10.06
C VAL A 218 9.93 -16.03 8.69
N GLU A 219 10.84 -15.10 8.38
CA GLU A 219 10.85 -14.41 7.09
C GLU A 219 11.07 -15.39 5.92
N PHE A 220 11.96 -16.37 6.09
CA PHE A 220 12.16 -17.42 5.10
C PHE A 220 10.87 -18.21 4.84
N LEU A 221 10.16 -18.63 5.90
CA LEU A 221 8.92 -19.40 5.77
C LEU A 221 7.78 -18.59 5.14
N ILE A 222 7.70 -17.28 5.45
CA ILE A 222 6.78 -16.34 4.79
C ILE A 222 7.08 -16.27 3.29
N ASP A 223 8.35 -16.11 2.92
CA ASP A 223 8.77 -15.96 1.53
C ASP A 223 8.49 -17.20 0.67
N ILE A 224 8.52 -18.41 1.26
CA ILE A 224 8.13 -19.65 0.57
C ILE A 224 6.63 -19.98 0.70
N GLY A 225 5.83 -19.12 1.33
CA GLY A 225 4.37 -19.20 1.37
C GLY A 225 3.78 -20.15 2.43
N VAL A 226 4.49 -20.42 3.54
CA VAL A 226 3.94 -21.23 4.64
C VAL A 226 2.99 -20.37 5.48
N THR A 227 1.71 -20.76 5.51
CA THR A 227 0.64 -19.98 6.16
C THR A 227 0.61 -20.12 7.68
N GLU A 228 1.05 -21.27 8.20
CA GLU A 228 1.00 -21.65 9.61
C GLU A 228 1.94 -20.80 10.49
N VAL A 229 2.86 -20.05 9.87
CA VAL A 229 3.85 -19.22 10.56
C VAL A 229 3.19 -18.10 11.36
N GLU A 230 2.10 -17.54 10.85
CA GLU A 230 1.36 -16.48 11.54
C GLU A 230 0.84 -16.96 12.89
N ASP A 231 0.22 -18.13 12.94
CA ASP A 231 -0.29 -18.74 14.17
C ASP A 231 0.82 -19.05 15.16
N ILE A 232 2.01 -19.46 14.67
CA ILE A 232 3.18 -19.70 15.51
C ILE A 232 3.65 -18.39 16.16
N VAL A 233 3.77 -17.31 15.39
CA VAL A 233 4.18 -15.98 15.90
C VAL A 233 3.17 -15.46 16.93
N ILE A 234 1.87 -15.61 16.69
CA ILE A 234 0.82 -15.24 17.65
C ILE A 234 0.88 -16.09 18.92
N LYS A 235 1.07 -17.40 18.78
CA LYS A 235 1.20 -18.32 19.91
C LYS A 235 2.38 -17.95 20.80
N GLN A 236 3.52 -17.57 20.20
CA GLN A 236 4.70 -17.11 20.94
C GLN A 236 4.37 -15.90 21.82
N ILE A 237 3.65 -14.90 21.29
CA ILE A 237 3.28 -13.69 22.05
C ILE A 237 2.27 -13.99 23.16
N THR A 238 1.27 -14.83 22.87
CA THR A 238 0.08 -15.00 23.73
C THR A 238 0.22 -16.08 24.80
N GLN A 239 1.05 -17.10 24.57
CA GLN A 239 1.15 -18.29 25.43
C GLN A 239 2.49 -18.44 26.13
N ASN A 240 3.54 -17.76 25.65
CA ASN A 240 4.88 -17.87 26.21
C ASN A 240 5.28 -16.57 26.93
N ASN A 241 5.97 -16.71 28.06
CA ASN A 241 6.57 -15.56 28.73
C ASN A 241 7.93 -15.25 28.09
N LEU A 242 7.89 -14.49 27.00
CA LEU A 242 9.08 -14.16 26.21
C LEU A 242 9.97 -13.14 26.93
N GLU A 243 11.28 -13.32 26.83
CA GLU A 243 12.24 -12.28 27.18
C GLU A 243 12.10 -11.06 26.26
N ARG A 244 12.51 -9.88 26.74
CA ARG A 244 12.24 -8.60 26.08
C ARG A 244 12.74 -8.53 24.64
N GLU A 245 13.93 -9.06 24.36
CA GLU A 245 14.51 -9.04 23.01
C GLU A 245 13.71 -9.92 22.04
N MET A 246 13.36 -11.14 22.45
CA MET A 246 12.52 -12.04 21.66
C MET A 246 11.12 -11.47 21.44
N LEU A 247 10.51 -10.87 22.48
CA LEU A 247 9.22 -10.21 22.36
C LEU A 247 9.27 -9.04 21.37
N THR A 248 10.34 -8.23 21.41
CA THR A 248 10.55 -7.12 20.47
C THR A 248 10.61 -7.62 19.03
N GLU A 249 11.37 -8.69 18.77
CA GLU A 249 11.50 -9.23 17.43
C GLU A 249 10.19 -9.84 16.92
N THR A 250 9.51 -10.60 17.79
CA THR A 250 8.23 -11.26 17.46
C THR A 250 7.13 -10.24 17.15
N VAL A 251 7.03 -9.15 17.94
CA VAL A 251 6.07 -8.08 17.68
C VAL A 251 6.46 -7.25 16.44
N SER A 252 7.76 -7.09 16.17
CA SER A 252 8.23 -6.45 14.93
C SER A 252 7.78 -7.21 13.69
N LEU A 253 7.93 -8.54 13.69
CA LEU A 253 7.42 -9.40 12.61
C LEU A 253 5.90 -9.25 12.43
N LEU A 254 5.16 -9.24 13.53
CA LEU A 254 3.70 -9.08 13.49
C LEU A 254 3.31 -7.72 12.88
N LEU A 255 4.01 -6.65 13.24
CA LEU A 255 3.81 -5.31 12.70
C LEU A 255 4.22 -5.19 11.22
N ILE A 256 5.23 -5.94 10.77
CA ILE A 256 5.70 -5.89 9.38
C ILE A 256 4.77 -6.65 8.44
N TYR A 257 4.31 -7.84 8.82
CA TYR A 257 3.64 -8.77 7.89
C TYR A 257 2.13 -8.87 8.11
N TRP A 258 1.64 -8.64 9.34
CA TRP A 258 0.26 -8.94 9.73
C TRP A 258 -0.38 -7.85 10.59
N SER A 259 0.07 -6.60 10.45
CA SER A 259 -0.28 -5.50 11.32
C SER A 259 -1.78 -5.24 11.43
N GLU A 260 -2.50 -5.14 10.31
CA GLU A 260 -3.92 -4.79 10.35
C GLU A 260 -4.74 -5.92 11.01
N ARG A 261 -4.41 -7.18 10.72
CA ARG A 261 -5.12 -8.35 11.26
C ARG A 261 -4.99 -8.48 12.77
N HIS A 262 -3.82 -8.11 13.31
CA HIS A 262 -3.52 -8.24 14.74
C HIS A 262 -3.32 -6.89 15.43
N TRP A 263 -3.89 -5.82 14.86
CA TRP A 263 -3.70 -4.46 15.34
C TRP A 263 -4.08 -4.31 16.82
N SER A 264 -5.22 -4.88 17.24
CA SER A 264 -5.66 -4.79 18.64
C SER A 264 -4.66 -5.41 19.62
N LEU A 265 -4.00 -6.50 19.24
CA LEU A 265 -2.95 -7.12 20.07
C LEU A 265 -1.71 -6.23 20.14
N ILE A 266 -1.20 -5.79 18.98
CA ILE A 266 -0.02 -4.92 18.88
C ILE A 266 -0.24 -3.63 19.66
N TRP A 267 -1.38 -2.97 19.42
CA TRP A 267 -1.70 -1.70 20.04
C TRP A 267 -1.85 -1.81 21.55
N ASN A 268 -2.50 -2.88 22.05
CA ASN A 268 -2.59 -3.13 23.48
C ASN A 268 -1.20 -3.33 24.12
N LEU A 269 -0.29 -4.05 23.45
CA LEU A 269 1.10 -4.18 23.90
C LEU A 269 1.82 -2.82 23.93
N PHE A 270 1.62 -1.98 22.91
CA PHE A 270 2.26 -0.67 22.84
C PHE A 270 1.77 0.28 23.94
N GLN A 271 0.47 0.25 24.25
CA GLN A 271 -0.11 1.07 25.31
C GLN A 271 0.36 0.62 26.71
N ASN A 272 0.47 -0.68 26.94
CA ASN A 272 0.87 -1.22 28.25
C ASN A 272 2.39 -1.26 28.46
N GLN A 273 3.18 -1.33 27.38
CA GLN A 273 4.65 -1.42 27.42
C GLN A 273 5.28 -0.44 26.42
N PRO A 274 5.33 0.86 26.73
CA PRO A 274 5.83 1.85 25.78
C PRO A 274 7.30 1.66 25.37
N GLU A 275 8.14 1.09 26.23
CA GLU A 275 9.55 0.82 25.91
C GLU A 275 9.72 -0.38 24.98
N LEU A 276 8.71 -1.26 24.88
CA LEU A 276 8.63 -2.30 23.84
C LEU A 276 8.27 -1.66 22.51
N ALA A 277 7.28 -0.76 22.49
CA ALA A 277 6.88 -0.04 21.29
C ALA A 277 8.05 0.75 20.67
N GLU A 278 8.85 1.42 21.50
CA GLU A 278 10.06 2.12 21.06
C GLU A 278 11.09 1.17 20.44
N ALA A 279 11.30 -0.01 21.02
CA ALA A 279 12.24 -0.99 20.50
C ALA A 279 11.75 -1.55 19.15
N VAL A 280 10.46 -1.91 19.06
CA VAL A 280 9.82 -2.40 17.83
C VAL A 280 9.89 -1.36 16.72
N LEU A 281 9.48 -0.12 16.98
CA LEU A 281 9.55 0.97 15.99
C LEU A 281 11.00 1.29 15.59
N GLY A 282 11.96 1.09 16.50
CA GLY A 282 13.38 1.17 16.19
C GLY A 282 13.83 0.10 15.18
N ASN A 283 13.35 -1.14 15.33
CA ASN A 283 13.61 -2.23 14.36
C ASN A 283 12.98 -1.94 12.99
N ILE A 284 11.81 -1.29 12.94
CA ILE A 284 11.19 -0.84 11.68
C ILE A 284 12.06 0.24 11.03
N ALA A 285 12.42 1.28 11.78
CA ALA A 285 13.25 2.40 11.28
C ALA A 285 14.66 1.97 10.85
N GLY A 286 15.11 0.79 11.27
CA GLY A 286 16.38 0.17 10.87
C GLY A 286 16.47 -0.32 9.44
N SER A 287 15.34 -0.40 8.73
CA SER A 287 15.30 -0.99 7.39
C SER A 287 14.22 -0.31 6.55
N VAL A 288 14.63 0.33 5.44
CA VAL A 288 13.70 0.93 4.47
C VAL A 288 12.66 -0.08 3.97
N MET A 289 13.07 -1.34 3.77
CA MET A 289 12.14 -2.41 3.37
C MET A 289 11.07 -2.67 4.46
N ASN A 290 11.45 -2.63 5.73
CA ASN A 290 10.52 -2.78 6.84
C ASN A 290 9.56 -1.59 6.92
N GLU A 291 10.05 -0.37 6.75
CA GLU A 291 9.20 0.83 6.72
C GLU A 291 8.12 0.74 5.64
N VAL A 292 8.51 0.36 4.42
CA VAL A 292 7.57 0.20 3.30
C VAL A 292 6.52 -0.88 3.60
N ARG A 293 6.93 -2.04 4.10
CA ARG A 293 6.00 -3.14 4.45
C ARG A 293 5.03 -2.71 5.56
N PHE A 294 5.55 -2.11 6.61
CA PHE A 294 4.77 -1.56 7.73
C PHE A 294 3.73 -0.53 7.24
N MET A 295 4.12 0.41 6.37
CA MET A 295 3.19 1.43 5.85
C MET A 295 2.10 0.87 4.93
N ASN A 296 2.41 -0.21 4.21
CA ASN A 296 1.47 -0.85 3.29
C ASN A 296 0.49 -1.79 3.97
N ASN A 297 0.88 -2.43 5.07
CA ASN A 297 0.06 -3.44 5.75
C ASN A 297 -0.86 -2.88 6.85
N LEU A 298 -0.98 -1.56 6.94
CA LEU A 298 -1.62 -0.87 8.05
C LEU A 298 -2.59 0.18 7.50
N SER A 299 -3.80 0.23 8.04
CA SER A 299 -4.82 1.18 7.60
C SER A 299 -4.44 2.63 7.94
N GLU A 300 -5.01 3.58 7.21
CA GLU A 300 -4.74 5.00 7.41
C GLU A 300 -5.07 5.48 8.82
N SER A 301 -6.15 4.95 9.42
CA SER A 301 -6.50 5.26 10.80
C SER A 301 -5.42 4.80 11.79
N HIS A 302 -4.97 3.55 11.66
CA HIS A 302 -3.96 2.98 12.55
C HIS A 302 -2.57 3.60 12.33
N LEU A 303 -2.23 4.01 11.09
CA LEU A 303 -1.04 4.82 10.82
C LEU A 303 -1.12 6.17 11.54
N GLY A 304 -2.31 6.77 11.58
CA GLY A 304 -2.58 7.96 12.39
C GLY A 304 -2.32 7.71 13.89
N ASP A 305 -2.77 6.57 14.42
CA ASP A 305 -2.52 6.21 15.82
C ASP A 305 -1.02 6.02 16.11
N ILE A 306 -0.26 5.33 15.25
CA ILE A 306 1.20 5.23 15.37
C ILE A 306 1.85 6.61 15.33
N TYR A 307 1.47 7.47 14.39
CA TYR A 307 2.02 8.83 14.30
C TYR A 307 1.78 9.61 15.60
N SER A 308 0.56 9.55 16.13
CA SER A 308 0.21 10.20 17.40
C SER A 308 1.09 9.69 18.54
N PHE A 309 1.25 8.38 18.67
CA PHE A 309 2.10 7.75 19.69
C PHE A 309 3.56 8.17 19.55
N MET A 310 4.12 8.08 18.34
CA MET A 310 5.51 8.48 18.06
C MET A 310 5.73 9.96 18.35
N LYS A 311 4.72 10.80 18.11
CA LYS A 311 4.83 12.24 18.34
C LYS A 311 4.91 12.60 19.82
N GLU A 312 4.12 11.92 20.65
CA GLU A 312 4.13 12.07 22.10
C GLU A 312 5.47 11.58 22.69
N ARG A 313 5.94 10.40 22.27
CA ARG A 313 7.16 9.77 22.81
C ARG A 313 8.44 10.40 22.27
N PHE A 314 8.47 10.75 21.00
CA PHE A 314 9.62 11.32 20.29
C PHE A 314 9.23 12.70 19.73
N PRO A 315 9.14 13.74 20.58
CA PRO A 315 8.75 15.07 20.12
C PRO A 315 9.86 15.69 19.25
N PRO A 316 9.51 16.41 18.16
CA PRO A 316 10.49 17.00 17.23
C PRO A 316 11.43 18.00 17.86
N ALA A 317 11.00 18.68 18.93
CA ALA A 317 11.84 19.60 19.68
C ALA A 317 13.07 18.91 20.31
N LYS A 318 13.06 17.57 20.43
CA LYS A 318 14.16 16.75 20.92
C LYS A 318 14.85 15.96 19.80
N ASP A 319 14.55 16.24 18.52
CA ASP A 319 15.28 15.63 17.41
C ASP A 319 16.70 16.23 17.35
N PRO A 320 17.74 15.43 17.02
CA PRO A 320 19.10 15.93 16.94
C PRO A 320 19.25 16.97 15.82
N ASN A 321 19.99 18.05 16.09
CA ASN A 321 20.36 19.01 15.04
C ASN A 321 21.65 18.50 14.36
N ILE A 322 21.54 18.12 13.10
CA ILE A 322 22.60 17.46 12.35
C ILE A 322 23.15 18.44 11.31
N GLU A 323 24.46 18.69 11.37
CA GLU A 323 25.20 19.41 10.32
C GLU A 323 26.31 18.50 9.77
N GLY A 324 26.33 18.30 8.44
CA GLY A 324 27.35 17.52 7.76
C GLY A 324 27.16 16.00 7.78
N ALA A 325 28.20 15.27 7.36
CA ALA A 325 28.21 13.81 7.36
C ALA A 325 28.40 13.30 8.80
N HIS A 326 27.50 12.42 9.25
CA HIS A 326 27.53 11.85 10.60
C HIS A 326 26.94 10.43 10.60
N LYS A 327 27.11 9.72 11.71
CA LYS A 327 26.51 8.40 11.90
C LYS A 327 25.07 8.57 12.38
N VAL A 328 24.13 7.99 11.64
CA VAL A 328 22.71 8.00 11.99
C VAL A 328 22.48 7.25 13.30
N GLU A 329 21.89 7.94 14.29
CA GLU A 329 21.60 7.37 15.61
C GLU A 329 20.14 6.91 15.74
N LYS A 330 19.85 6.00 16.67
CA LYS A 330 18.50 5.44 16.89
C LYS A 330 17.42 6.53 17.02
N ARG A 331 17.75 7.65 17.69
CA ARG A 331 16.80 8.75 17.90
C ARG A 331 16.44 9.48 16.59
N GLU A 332 17.40 9.62 15.68
CA GLU A 332 17.18 10.20 14.36
C GLU A 332 16.36 9.26 13.48
N MET A 333 16.64 7.95 13.51
CA MET A 333 15.87 6.94 12.76
C MET A 333 14.38 6.98 13.13
N LEU A 334 14.07 7.06 14.43
CA LEU A 334 12.70 7.20 14.92
C LEU A 334 12.05 8.53 14.49
N ALA A 335 12.82 9.63 14.40
CA ALA A 335 12.32 10.90 13.89
C ALA A 335 11.98 10.80 12.39
N ASN A 336 12.84 10.15 11.62
CA ASN A 336 12.66 9.91 10.19
C ASN A 336 11.41 9.04 9.94
N LEU A 337 11.27 7.93 10.65
CA LEU A 337 10.09 7.07 10.57
C LEU A 337 8.80 7.84 10.92
N ARG A 338 8.79 8.63 12.01
CA ARG A 338 7.64 9.46 12.40
C ARG A 338 7.22 10.41 11.27
N ASN A 339 8.19 11.07 10.65
CA ASN A 339 7.93 12.01 9.56
C ASN A 339 7.49 11.28 8.28
N ALA A 340 8.04 10.09 8.03
CA ALA A 340 7.69 9.24 6.90
C ALA A 340 6.24 8.73 7.01
N VAL A 341 5.77 8.34 8.20
CA VAL A 341 4.35 7.94 8.43
C VAL A 341 3.39 9.06 8.05
N LEU A 342 3.62 10.30 8.49
CA LEU A 342 2.75 11.43 8.14
C LEU A 342 2.82 11.76 6.65
N THR A 343 4.00 11.65 6.05
CA THR A 343 4.20 11.88 4.61
C THR A 343 3.46 10.83 3.79
N GLU A 344 3.53 9.56 4.19
CA GLU A 344 2.82 8.48 3.55
C GLU A 344 1.30 8.64 3.67
N LEU A 345 0.79 9.00 4.86
CA LEU A 345 -0.62 9.36 5.03
C LEU A 345 -1.06 10.47 4.07
N ALA A 346 -0.27 11.54 3.94
CA ALA A 346 -0.59 12.61 3.00
C ALA A 346 -0.54 12.14 1.53
N ASN A 347 0.27 11.13 1.21
CA ASN A 347 0.48 10.64 -0.15
C ASN A 347 -0.40 9.46 -0.56
N LYS A 348 -1.09 8.77 0.36
CA LYS A 348 -1.98 7.64 0.05
C LYS A 348 -3.04 8.01 -0.99
N GLY A 349 -3.60 9.23 -0.90
CA GLY A 349 -4.58 9.76 -1.84
C GLY A 349 -5.94 9.06 -1.75
N THR A 350 -6.30 8.65 -0.53
CA THR A 350 -7.59 8.05 -0.16
C THR A 350 -8.40 9.04 0.70
N ARG A 351 -9.69 8.79 0.90
CA ARG A 351 -10.51 9.64 1.79
C ARG A 351 -10.18 9.34 3.25
N GLU A 352 -9.91 8.08 3.54
CA GLU A 352 -9.52 7.54 4.83
C GLU A 352 -8.23 8.19 5.33
N ALA A 353 -7.29 8.50 4.43
CA ALA A 353 -6.10 9.29 4.76
C ALA A 353 -6.44 10.72 5.20
N CYS A 354 -7.36 11.40 4.52
CA CYS A 354 -7.82 12.73 4.91
C CYS A 354 -8.49 12.68 6.29
N ASP A 355 -9.38 11.70 6.51
CA ASP A 355 -10.09 11.51 7.78
C ASP A 355 -9.11 11.21 8.93
N ALA A 356 -8.06 10.41 8.68
CA ALA A 356 -7.01 10.13 9.65
C ALA A 356 -6.23 11.40 10.03
N ILE A 357 -5.86 12.25 9.06
CA ILE A 357 -5.17 13.53 9.34
C ILE A 357 -6.12 14.50 10.05
N GLU A 358 -7.40 14.53 9.74
CA GLU A 358 -8.40 15.31 10.48
C GLU A 358 -8.53 14.86 11.93
N SER A 359 -8.49 13.54 12.19
CA SER A 359 -8.44 12.99 13.53
C SER A 359 -7.18 13.43 14.28
N LEU A 360 -6.01 13.42 13.61
CA LEU A 360 -4.76 13.93 14.18
C LEU A 360 -4.82 15.41 14.54
N ILE A 361 -5.48 16.25 13.73
CA ILE A 361 -5.67 17.68 14.05
C ILE A 361 -6.44 17.86 15.36
N LYS A 362 -7.42 16.99 15.64
CA LYS A 362 -8.20 17.01 16.90
C LYS A 362 -7.35 16.51 18.08
N LYS A 363 -6.55 15.46 17.88
CA LYS A 363 -5.69 14.86 18.93
C LYS A 363 -4.46 15.71 19.28
N LEU A 364 -3.94 16.49 18.33
CA LEU A 364 -2.67 17.24 18.46
C LEU A 364 -2.87 18.74 18.16
N PRO A 365 -3.59 19.50 19.01
CA PRO A 365 -3.93 20.90 18.74
C PRO A 365 -2.71 21.81 18.59
N GLU A 366 -1.60 21.51 19.29
CA GLU A 366 -0.36 22.30 19.20
C GLU A 366 0.29 22.26 17.80
N GLN A 367 -0.03 21.24 16.99
CA GLN A 367 0.50 21.07 15.63
C GLN A 367 -0.52 21.41 14.55
N ARG A 368 -1.68 21.94 14.93
CA ARG A 368 -2.82 22.19 14.04
C ARG A 368 -2.39 22.84 12.72
N LEU A 369 -1.54 23.87 12.77
CA LEU A 369 -1.09 24.57 11.56
C LEU A 369 -0.36 23.64 10.57
N SER A 370 0.58 22.83 11.07
CA SER A 370 1.34 21.88 10.23
C SER A 370 0.46 20.75 9.68
N LEU A 371 -0.46 20.23 10.49
CA LEU A 371 -1.35 19.14 10.10
C LEU A 371 -2.45 19.62 9.13
N VAL A 372 -2.93 20.85 9.24
CA VAL A 372 -3.85 21.45 8.25
C VAL A 372 -3.19 21.54 6.89
N TRP A 373 -1.89 21.90 6.83
CA TRP A 373 -1.12 21.87 5.59
C TRP A 373 -1.04 20.47 4.98
N ARG A 374 -0.74 19.45 5.80
CA ARG A 374 -0.73 18.05 5.38
C ARG A 374 -2.12 17.54 4.95
N LEU A 375 -3.19 18.01 5.58
CA LEU A 375 -4.55 17.71 5.14
C LEU A 375 -4.84 18.30 3.76
N LYS A 376 -4.41 19.54 3.49
CA LYS A 376 -4.58 20.15 2.16
C LYS A 376 -3.78 19.43 1.08
N GLU A 377 -2.58 18.96 1.41
CA GLU A 377 -1.79 18.09 0.55
C GLU A 377 -2.51 16.76 0.29
N SER A 378 -2.99 16.09 1.34
CA SER A 378 -3.76 14.84 1.24
C SER A 378 -5.02 15.01 0.39
N GLN A 379 -5.83 16.05 0.63
CA GLN A 379 -7.01 16.37 -0.18
C GLN A 379 -6.65 16.58 -1.66
N SER A 380 -5.56 17.30 -1.93
CA SER A 380 -5.07 17.51 -3.30
C SER A 380 -4.63 16.20 -3.96
N ASN A 381 -3.93 15.33 -3.23
CA ASN A 381 -3.48 14.03 -3.70
C ASN A 381 -4.66 13.08 -3.95
N THR A 382 -5.66 13.07 -3.07
CA THR A 382 -6.89 12.30 -3.24
C THR A 382 -7.64 12.76 -4.48
N LEU A 383 -7.80 14.08 -4.68
CA LEU A 383 -8.39 14.61 -5.91
C LEU A 383 -7.58 14.18 -7.14
N ARG A 384 -6.25 14.27 -7.13
CA ARG A 384 -5.41 13.86 -8.27
C ARG A 384 -5.53 12.37 -8.60
N LYS A 385 -5.54 11.49 -7.60
CA LYS A 385 -5.60 10.04 -7.80
C LYS A 385 -7.01 9.54 -8.13
N THR A 386 -8.05 10.23 -7.66
CA THR A 386 -9.46 9.84 -7.88
C THR A 386 -10.12 10.60 -9.04
N TRP A 387 -9.44 11.59 -9.62
CA TRP A 387 -9.96 12.34 -10.76
C TRP A 387 -10.09 11.44 -11.98
N VAL A 388 -11.32 11.34 -12.48
CA VAL A 388 -11.64 10.68 -13.74
C VAL A 388 -11.93 11.77 -14.78
N PRO A 389 -11.09 11.95 -15.81
CA PRO A 389 -11.34 12.94 -16.83
C PRO A 389 -12.57 12.56 -17.67
N LEU A 390 -13.26 13.57 -18.19
CA LEU A 390 -14.22 13.39 -19.26
C LEU A 390 -13.53 12.76 -20.48
N THR A 391 -14.19 11.79 -21.12
CA THR A 391 -13.68 11.23 -22.37
C THR A 391 -13.73 12.27 -23.49
N PRO A 392 -12.81 12.22 -24.49
CA PRO A 392 -12.84 13.14 -25.63
C PRO A 392 -14.20 13.18 -26.35
N SER A 393 -14.91 12.06 -26.45
CA SER A 393 -16.24 11.99 -27.04
C SER A 393 -17.31 12.74 -26.23
N LYS A 394 -17.28 12.65 -24.89
CA LYS A 394 -18.14 13.42 -23.99
C LYS A 394 -17.85 14.93 -24.14
N ILE A 395 -16.57 15.32 -24.27
CA ILE A 395 -16.17 16.72 -24.52
C ILE A 395 -16.68 17.23 -25.87
N ILE A 396 -16.49 16.45 -26.95
CA ILE A 396 -16.98 16.83 -28.30
C ILE A 396 -18.50 17.01 -28.30
N THR A 397 -19.23 16.13 -27.61
CA THR A 397 -20.69 16.23 -27.47
C THR A 397 -21.11 17.53 -26.77
N LEU A 398 -20.40 17.93 -25.70
CA LEU A 398 -20.64 19.19 -25.01
C LEU A 398 -20.31 20.41 -25.89
N LEU A 399 -19.33 20.31 -26.79
CA LEU A 399 -18.95 21.39 -27.71
C LEU A 399 -19.92 21.52 -28.90
N GLN A 400 -20.48 20.42 -29.39
CA GLN A 400 -21.39 20.41 -30.54
C GLN A 400 -22.78 20.96 -30.20
N GLU A 401 -23.25 20.77 -28.97
CA GLU A 401 -24.57 21.20 -28.54
C GLU A 401 -24.48 22.28 -27.45
N ARG A 402 -24.51 23.56 -27.86
CA ARG A 402 -24.32 24.74 -26.96
C ARG A 402 -25.26 24.78 -25.74
N ASN A 403 -26.40 24.11 -25.82
CA ASN A 403 -27.39 24.06 -24.76
C ASN A 403 -27.22 22.88 -23.81
N ARG A 404 -26.32 21.92 -24.10
CA ARG A 404 -26.01 20.84 -23.15
C ARG A 404 -25.24 21.36 -21.96
N ARG A 405 -25.52 20.75 -20.81
CA ARG A 405 -24.82 20.99 -19.54
C ARG A 405 -24.33 19.66 -19.02
N TYR A 406 -23.11 19.66 -18.49
CA TYR A 406 -22.52 18.52 -17.80
C TYR A 406 -22.83 18.66 -16.31
N VAL A 407 -23.38 17.60 -15.72
CA VAL A 407 -23.78 17.58 -14.31
C VAL A 407 -23.20 16.35 -13.62
N GLU A 408 -22.25 16.56 -12.71
CA GLU A 408 -21.57 15.53 -11.92
C GLU A 408 -22.04 15.44 -10.47
N ASN A 409 -22.62 16.52 -9.95
CA ASN A 409 -23.05 16.67 -8.56
C ASN A 409 -24.36 17.45 -8.44
N GLU A 410 -24.93 17.43 -7.24
CA GLU A 410 -26.22 18.01 -6.88
C GLU A 410 -26.23 19.55 -7.00
N GLU A 411 -25.10 20.23 -6.76
CA GLU A 411 -24.97 21.69 -6.89
C GLU A 411 -25.05 22.14 -8.36
N GLN A 412 -24.41 21.39 -9.26
CA GLN A 412 -24.49 21.61 -10.70
C GLN A 412 -25.91 21.34 -11.20
N LEU A 413 -26.59 20.29 -10.67
CA LEU A 413 -28.00 20.03 -10.98
C LEU A 413 -28.90 21.20 -10.55
N LEU A 414 -28.72 21.71 -9.33
CA LEU A 414 -29.45 22.87 -8.80
C LEU A 414 -29.25 24.11 -9.69
N SER A 415 -28.03 24.32 -10.18
CA SER A 415 -27.72 25.44 -11.08
C SER A 415 -28.46 25.31 -12.43
N VAL A 416 -28.53 24.10 -13.00
CA VAL A 416 -29.31 23.82 -14.22
C VAL A 416 -30.81 24.06 -14.01
N VAL A 417 -31.35 23.68 -12.84
CA VAL A 417 -32.75 23.93 -12.47
C VAL A 417 -33.04 25.43 -12.40
N ILE A 418 -32.17 26.22 -11.76
CA ILE A 418 -32.31 27.68 -11.69
C ILE A 418 -32.23 28.31 -13.08
N GLU A 419 -31.34 27.84 -13.96
CA GLU A 419 -31.30 28.30 -15.35
C GLU A 419 -32.62 28.01 -16.08
N SER A 420 -33.26 26.86 -15.82
CA SER A 420 -34.56 26.49 -16.39
C SER A 420 -35.69 27.40 -15.91
N LEU A 421 -35.73 27.72 -14.60
CA LEU A 421 -36.72 28.63 -14.03
C LEU A 421 -36.58 30.07 -14.55
N ASN A 422 -35.37 30.54 -14.83
CA ASN A 422 -35.16 31.82 -15.50
C ASN A 422 -35.80 31.86 -16.90
N ARG A 423 -35.72 30.76 -17.66
CA ARG A 423 -36.42 30.65 -18.96
C ARG A 423 -37.94 30.59 -18.79
N MET A 424 -38.42 29.88 -17.77
CA MET A 424 -39.85 29.85 -17.42
C MET A 424 -40.39 31.25 -17.17
N GLN A 425 -39.65 32.07 -16.44
CA GLN A 425 -40.05 33.45 -16.14
C GLN A 425 -40.23 34.28 -17.41
N GLU A 426 -39.29 34.17 -18.37
CA GLU A 426 -39.40 34.86 -19.66
C GLU A 426 -40.59 34.34 -20.50
N ASP A 427 -40.85 33.04 -20.51
CA ASP A 427 -41.99 32.44 -21.23
C ASP A 427 -43.35 32.82 -20.62
N CYS A 428 -43.45 32.85 -19.29
CA CYS A 428 -44.69 33.16 -18.57
C CYS A 428 -45.21 34.57 -18.87
N LYS A 429 -44.34 35.53 -19.23
CA LYS A 429 -44.75 36.86 -19.71
C LYS A 429 -45.64 36.80 -20.97
N SER A 430 -45.51 35.74 -21.77
CA SER A 430 -46.29 35.54 -23.00
C SER A 430 -47.50 34.60 -22.84
N SER A 431 -47.56 33.83 -21.74
CA SER A 431 -48.52 32.73 -21.52
C SER A 431 -49.25 32.84 -20.17
N VAL A 432 -49.87 34.00 -19.94
CA VAL A 432 -50.49 34.40 -18.66
C VAL A 432 -51.50 33.40 -18.10
N GLU A 433 -52.31 32.77 -18.96
CA GLU A 433 -53.32 31.76 -18.57
C GLU A 433 -52.78 30.51 -17.87
N ARG A 434 -51.48 30.25 -17.96
CA ARG A 434 -50.88 29.08 -17.29
C ARG A 434 -50.93 29.20 -15.78
N LEU A 435 -50.73 30.41 -15.24
CA LEU A 435 -50.55 30.67 -13.80
C LEU A 435 -51.55 31.69 -13.23
N TRP A 436 -52.38 32.30 -14.09
CA TRP A 436 -53.47 33.18 -13.69
C TRP A 436 -54.83 32.66 -14.17
N ASN A 437 -55.83 32.78 -13.30
CA ASN A 437 -57.24 32.72 -13.65
C ASN A 437 -57.75 34.13 -13.96
N TYR A 438 -58.69 34.28 -14.88
CA TYR A 438 -59.30 35.56 -15.23
C TYR A 438 -60.69 35.37 -15.85
N ASP A 439 -61.50 36.42 -15.82
CA ASP A 439 -62.82 36.45 -16.46
C ASP A 439 -62.73 37.06 -17.87
N GLY A 440 -63.52 36.52 -18.82
CA GLY A 440 -63.60 37.01 -20.21
C GLY A 440 -62.52 36.44 -21.15
N GLY A 441 -62.51 36.90 -22.40
CA GLY A 441 -61.59 36.41 -23.44
C GLY A 441 -60.93 37.55 -24.23
N GLY A 442 -59.76 37.27 -24.82
CA GLY A 442 -58.98 38.23 -25.62
C GLY A 442 -58.59 39.50 -24.84
N ASN A 443 -58.78 40.68 -25.42
CA ASN A 443 -58.44 41.95 -24.77
C ASN A 443 -59.43 42.37 -23.66
N ARG A 444 -60.47 41.57 -23.38
CA ARG A 444 -61.47 41.85 -22.33
C ARG A 444 -61.22 41.08 -21.03
N ARG A 445 -60.04 40.49 -20.87
CA ARG A 445 -59.63 39.78 -19.65
C ARG A 445 -59.64 40.75 -18.46
N LYS A 446 -60.33 40.37 -17.38
CA LYS A 446 -60.44 41.14 -16.13
C LYS A 446 -60.44 40.20 -14.93
N ASN A 447 -60.35 40.78 -13.72
CA ASN A 447 -60.37 40.03 -12.47
C ASN A 447 -59.29 38.93 -12.42
N PHE A 448 -58.03 39.31 -12.63
CA PHE A 448 -56.94 38.34 -12.61
C PHE A 448 -56.71 37.85 -11.19
N ARG A 449 -56.68 36.53 -11.00
CA ARG A 449 -56.44 35.87 -9.71
C ARG A 449 -55.34 34.82 -9.89
N PRO A 450 -54.31 34.78 -9.03
CA PRO A 450 -53.29 33.74 -9.10
C PRO A 450 -53.92 32.36 -8.97
N LYS A 451 -53.36 31.35 -9.65
CA LYS A 451 -53.64 29.96 -9.29
C LYS A 451 -53.06 29.64 -7.91
N ASP A 452 -53.50 28.55 -7.30
CA ASP A 452 -52.99 28.13 -6.00
C ASP A 452 -51.56 27.59 -6.07
N GLU A 453 -50.95 27.35 -4.90
CA GLU A 453 -49.57 26.85 -4.80
C GLU A 453 -49.42 25.48 -5.46
N GLU A 454 -50.45 24.63 -5.38
CA GLU A 454 -50.46 23.32 -6.03
C GLU A 454 -50.38 23.44 -7.56
N SER A 455 -51.19 24.33 -8.14
CA SER A 455 -51.14 24.62 -9.59
C SER A 455 -49.82 25.25 -10.03
N LEU A 456 -49.20 26.07 -9.17
CA LEU A 456 -47.87 26.63 -9.42
C LEU A 456 -46.82 25.52 -9.44
N SER A 457 -46.83 24.63 -8.45
CA SER A 457 -45.94 23.46 -8.40
C SER A 457 -46.10 22.58 -9.63
N ASP A 458 -47.33 22.26 -10.04
CA ASP A 458 -47.61 21.50 -11.26
C ASP A 458 -47.13 22.21 -12.53
N GLY A 459 -47.24 23.54 -12.58
CA GLY A 459 -46.74 24.36 -13.68
C GLY A 459 -45.21 24.32 -13.79
N VAL A 460 -44.53 24.47 -12.66
CA VAL A 460 -43.07 24.42 -12.55
C VAL A 460 -42.55 23.02 -12.89
N GLU A 461 -43.19 21.98 -12.33
CA GLU A 461 -42.84 20.59 -12.61
C GLU A 461 -42.92 20.28 -14.10
N ARG A 462 -44.04 20.65 -14.75
CA ARG A 462 -44.23 20.45 -16.19
C ARG A 462 -43.17 21.20 -17.00
N TRP A 463 -42.90 22.47 -16.66
CA TRP A 463 -41.91 23.27 -17.35
C TRP A 463 -40.51 22.64 -17.28
N ILE A 464 -40.05 22.30 -16.07
CA ILE A 464 -38.71 21.72 -15.86
C ILE A 464 -38.59 20.40 -16.62
N ARG A 465 -39.65 19.57 -16.60
CA ARG A 465 -39.70 18.33 -17.37
C ARG A 465 -39.49 18.59 -18.85
N ASP A 466 -40.26 19.51 -19.43
CA ASP A 466 -40.26 19.78 -20.87
C ASP A 466 -38.96 20.47 -21.31
N ASP A 467 -38.49 21.48 -20.57
CA ASP A 467 -37.27 22.22 -20.89
C ASP A 467 -36.02 21.34 -20.76
N LEU A 468 -35.90 20.54 -19.68
CA LEU A 468 -34.72 19.70 -19.48
C LEU A 468 -34.73 18.43 -20.35
N SER A 469 -35.90 17.97 -20.80
CA SER A 469 -36.02 16.82 -21.73
C SER A 469 -35.91 17.20 -23.21
N ILE A 470 -36.45 18.35 -23.63
CA ILE A 470 -36.56 18.75 -25.05
C ILE A 470 -35.43 19.69 -25.49
N SER A 471 -35.04 20.68 -24.66
CA SER A 471 -34.21 21.82 -25.14
C SER A 471 -32.73 21.72 -24.79
N ARG A 472 -32.37 20.91 -23.78
CA ARG A 472 -31.00 20.89 -23.24
C ARG A 472 -30.33 19.54 -23.08
N GLY A 473 -31.03 18.42 -23.28
CA GLY A 473 -30.46 17.07 -23.14
C GLY A 473 -29.44 17.03 -22.01
N VAL A 474 -29.87 17.31 -20.77
CA VAL A 474 -28.97 17.39 -19.61
C VAL A 474 -28.22 16.07 -19.54
N ILE A 475 -26.92 16.07 -19.83
CA ILE A 475 -26.06 14.89 -19.68
C ILE A 475 -25.68 14.85 -18.19
N VAL A 476 -26.66 14.47 -17.39
CA VAL A 476 -26.34 13.66 -16.21
C VAL A 476 -26.02 12.27 -16.78
N ASN A 477 -25.18 11.46 -16.14
CA ASN A 477 -24.92 10.11 -16.68
C ASN A 477 -26.20 9.20 -16.77
N ARG A 478 -27.45 9.70 -16.66
CA ARG A 478 -28.61 9.64 -17.57
C ARG A 478 -29.86 10.26 -16.88
N GLU A 479 -30.76 10.89 -17.66
CA GLU A 479 -32.16 11.34 -17.38
C GLU A 479 -32.55 11.99 -16.01
N VAL A 480 -33.29 13.10 -16.09
CA VAL A 480 -33.93 13.76 -14.95
C VAL A 480 -35.35 13.20 -14.74
N GLN A 481 -35.65 12.67 -13.56
CA GLN A 481 -36.97 12.19 -13.15
C GLN A 481 -37.59 13.10 -12.09
N LEU A 482 -38.85 13.46 -12.29
CA LEU A 482 -39.65 14.23 -11.33
C LEU A 482 -40.59 13.30 -10.59
N GLN A 483 -40.56 13.35 -9.26
CA GLN A 483 -41.46 12.58 -8.39
C GLN A 483 -42.27 13.53 -7.51
N ARG A 484 -43.56 13.22 -7.37
CA ARG A 484 -44.53 13.95 -6.55
C ARG A 484 -45.01 13.08 -5.39
N GLY A 485 -45.13 13.64 -4.19
CA GLY A 485 -45.95 13.08 -3.11
C GLY A 485 -45.24 12.33 -1.96
N GLN A 486 -44.73 13.09 -0.98
CA GLN A 486 -45.23 13.18 0.41
C GLN A 486 -44.16 13.91 1.23
N LYS A 487 -44.54 15.05 1.84
CA LYS A 487 -43.64 16.01 2.50
C LYS A 487 -42.62 16.67 1.55
N THR A 488 -42.93 17.13 0.33
CA THR A 488 -42.06 18.05 -0.49
C THR A 488 -42.88 18.45 -1.72
N ASP A 489 -42.78 19.69 -2.18
CA ASP A 489 -43.55 20.14 -3.35
C ASP A 489 -43.02 19.54 -4.68
N ILE A 490 -41.70 19.58 -4.91
CA ILE A 490 -41.08 18.97 -6.11
C ILE A 490 -39.76 18.30 -5.75
N LYS A 491 -39.56 17.05 -6.18
CA LYS A 491 -38.27 16.34 -6.08
C LYS A 491 -37.72 16.05 -7.48
N ILE A 492 -36.50 16.52 -7.71
CA ILE A 492 -35.75 16.35 -8.96
C ILE A 492 -34.63 15.35 -8.72
N ASN A 493 -34.72 14.20 -9.38
CA ASN A 493 -33.67 13.19 -9.38
C ASN A 493 -32.97 13.19 -10.73
N ALA A 494 -31.66 13.03 -10.76
CA ALA A 494 -30.94 12.75 -11.98
C ALA A 494 -30.00 11.57 -11.79
N VAL A 495 -30.00 10.63 -12.74
CA VAL A 495 -29.22 9.39 -12.59
C VAL A 495 -27.80 9.62 -13.08
N LYS A 496 -26.82 9.09 -12.36
CA LYS A 496 -25.43 9.01 -12.80
C LYS A 496 -25.06 7.53 -12.95
N LEU A 497 -25.02 7.01 -14.17
CA LEU A 497 -24.43 5.70 -14.44
C LEU A 497 -22.91 5.78 -14.21
N GLY A 498 -22.38 4.85 -13.40
CA GLY A 498 -20.94 4.61 -13.32
C GLY A 498 -20.45 3.89 -14.57
N ASP A 499 -19.30 4.29 -15.11
CA ASP A 499 -18.77 3.75 -16.38
C ASP A 499 -18.27 2.28 -16.25
N MET A 500 -18.18 1.69 -15.04
CA MET A 500 -17.56 0.35 -14.84
C MET A 500 -18.23 -0.57 -13.78
N SER A 501 -19.10 -0.09 -12.89
CA SER A 501 -19.61 -0.89 -11.75
C SER A 501 -21.14 -1.09 -11.69
N GLY A 502 -21.92 -0.57 -12.64
CA GLY A 502 -23.38 -0.74 -12.65
C GLY A 502 -24.15 0.02 -11.55
N ASP A 503 -23.46 0.60 -10.56
CA ASP A 503 -24.09 1.41 -9.52
C ASP A 503 -24.49 2.78 -10.07
N ALA A 504 -25.80 3.00 -10.15
CA ALA A 504 -26.39 4.27 -10.53
C ALA A 504 -26.45 5.19 -9.31
N LYS A 505 -25.64 6.27 -9.27
CA LYS A 505 -25.76 7.30 -8.23
C LYS A 505 -26.89 8.26 -8.60
N ILE A 506 -27.86 8.50 -7.70
CA ILE A 506 -28.94 9.45 -7.94
C ILE A 506 -28.58 10.80 -7.30
N LEU A 507 -28.46 11.84 -8.13
CA LEU A 507 -28.34 13.23 -7.70
C LEU A 507 -29.74 13.76 -7.37
N THR A 508 -29.93 14.42 -6.23
CA THR A 508 -31.26 14.87 -5.77
C THR A 508 -31.25 16.37 -5.45
N VAL A 509 -32.24 17.09 -6.00
CA VAL A 509 -32.60 18.47 -5.59
C VAL A 509 -34.06 18.47 -5.18
N VAL A 510 -34.38 19.05 -4.03
CA VAL A 510 -35.76 19.27 -3.58
C VAL A 510 -36.13 20.73 -3.74
N ILE A 511 -37.36 21.00 -4.17
CA ILE A 511 -37.92 22.35 -4.28
C ILE A 511 -39.13 22.44 -3.36
N GLU A 512 -39.15 23.49 -2.55
CA GLU A 512 -40.32 23.90 -1.78
C GLU A 512 -40.91 25.16 -2.41
N VAL A 513 -42.21 25.15 -2.69
CA VAL A 513 -42.92 26.16 -3.48
C VAL A 513 -43.91 26.91 -2.61
N LYS A 514 -43.88 28.25 -2.66
CA LYS A 514 -44.85 29.10 -1.97
C LYS A 514 -45.37 30.22 -2.86
N GLY A 515 -46.61 30.62 -2.65
CA GLY A 515 -47.16 31.85 -3.21
C GLY A 515 -46.73 33.05 -2.39
N CYS A 516 -46.60 34.22 -3.00
CA CYS A 516 -46.25 35.45 -2.28
C CYS A 516 -47.24 35.84 -1.16
N TRP A 517 -48.44 35.26 -1.15
CA TRP A 517 -49.46 35.44 -0.11
C TRP A 517 -49.31 34.51 1.10
N ASN A 518 -48.32 33.60 1.10
CA ASN A 518 -48.15 32.64 2.17
C ASN A 518 -47.63 33.33 3.45
N ASN A 519 -48.24 33.03 4.60
CA ASN A 519 -47.84 33.65 5.87
C ASN A 519 -46.48 33.16 6.39
N GLU A 520 -45.99 32.02 5.89
CA GLU A 520 -44.72 31.40 6.27
C GLU A 520 -43.60 31.72 5.28
N ILE A 521 -43.77 32.72 4.41
CA ILE A 521 -42.84 33.01 3.32
C ILE A 521 -41.39 33.24 3.77
N LEU A 522 -41.17 33.78 4.97
CA LEU A 522 -39.86 34.03 5.57
C LEU A 522 -39.38 32.92 6.51
N THR A 523 -40.19 31.90 6.80
CA THR A 523 -39.89 30.86 7.80
C THR A 523 -39.93 29.44 7.20
N ALA A 524 -40.64 29.22 6.10
CA ALA A 524 -40.79 27.90 5.48
C ALA A 524 -39.50 27.40 4.81
N MET A 525 -38.56 28.29 4.45
CA MET A 525 -37.24 27.88 3.97
C MET A 525 -36.48 27.07 5.04
N GLU A 526 -36.50 27.53 6.28
CA GLU A 526 -35.87 26.84 7.41
C GLU A 526 -36.73 25.66 7.86
N THR A 527 -37.97 25.93 8.24
CA THR A 527 -38.84 24.95 8.92
C THR A 527 -39.39 23.84 8.01
N GLN A 528 -39.49 24.07 6.69
CA GLN A 528 -39.97 23.08 5.73
C GLN A 528 -38.84 22.55 4.86
N LEU A 529 -38.18 23.41 4.08
CA LEU A 529 -37.15 22.97 3.14
C LEU A 529 -35.92 22.39 3.85
N TYR A 530 -35.34 23.12 4.81
CA TYR A 530 -34.14 22.65 5.50
C TYR A 530 -34.44 21.53 6.51
N GLU A 531 -35.23 21.83 7.55
CA GLU A 531 -35.42 20.93 8.69
C GLU A 531 -36.11 19.62 8.28
N LYS A 532 -37.25 19.70 7.57
CA LYS A 532 -38.05 18.52 7.25
C LYS A 532 -37.55 17.77 6.03
N TYR A 533 -37.02 18.45 5.02
CA TYR A 533 -36.71 17.79 3.75
C TYR A 533 -35.23 17.48 3.60
N MET A 534 -34.36 18.45 3.82
CA MET A 534 -32.93 18.24 3.68
C MET A 534 -32.32 17.47 4.85
N LYS A 535 -32.55 17.93 6.08
CA LYS A 535 -31.93 17.38 7.29
C LYS A 535 -32.44 15.98 7.63
N GLU A 536 -33.76 15.77 7.69
CA GLU A 536 -34.34 14.44 7.99
C GLU A 536 -34.01 13.39 6.91
N ASN A 537 -33.96 13.77 5.62
CA ASN A 537 -33.78 12.82 4.51
C ASN A 537 -32.35 12.80 3.94
N LYS A 538 -31.40 13.51 4.57
CA LYS A 538 -30.00 13.62 4.15
C LYS A 538 -29.85 14.08 2.68
N ILE A 539 -30.66 15.06 2.27
CA ILE A 539 -30.61 15.62 0.91
C ILE A 539 -29.69 16.85 0.91
N PHE A 540 -28.72 16.85 0.00
CA PHE A 540 -27.66 17.84 -0.04
C PHE A 540 -28.09 19.20 -0.62
N CYS A 541 -28.99 19.24 -1.61
CA CYS A 541 -29.41 20.49 -2.27
C CYS A 541 -30.91 20.75 -2.18
N GLY A 542 -31.26 21.99 -1.82
CA GLY A 542 -32.63 22.49 -1.76
C GLY A 542 -32.82 23.83 -2.47
N LEU A 543 -34.00 24.04 -3.05
CA LEU A 543 -34.42 25.29 -3.67
C LEU A 543 -35.73 25.79 -3.04
N TYR A 544 -35.72 27.00 -2.51
CA TYR A 544 -36.94 27.66 -2.05
C TYR A 544 -37.50 28.56 -3.15
N LEU A 545 -38.61 28.16 -3.75
CA LEU A 545 -39.23 28.81 -4.89
C LEU A 545 -40.47 29.61 -4.48
N ILE A 546 -40.53 30.88 -4.87
CA ILE A 546 -41.69 31.73 -4.62
C ILE A 546 -42.29 32.22 -5.93
N GLY A 547 -43.59 32.00 -6.13
CA GLY A 547 -44.36 32.67 -7.17
C GLY A 547 -44.79 34.06 -6.70
N TRP A 548 -44.26 35.10 -7.34
CA TRP A 548 -44.59 36.50 -7.03
C TRP A 548 -45.64 37.05 -8.00
N TYR A 549 -46.82 37.40 -7.48
CA TYR A 549 -47.96 37.80 -8.29
C TYR A 549 -48.40 39.27 -8.09
N MET A 550 -47.75 40.00 -7.17
CA MET A 550 -48.19 41.32 -6.76
C MET A 550 -48.13 42.31 -7.93
N CYS A 551 -49.30 42.77 -8.40
CA CYS A 551 -49.46 43.71 -9.50
C CYS A 551 -50.82 44.41 -9.45
N ASP A 552 -50.98 45.45 -10.27
CA ASP A 552 -52.21 46.24 -10.35
C ASP A 552 -53.39 45.45 -10.94
N LYS A 553 -53.11 44.48 -11.82
CA LYS A 553 -54.12 43.65 -12.46
C LYS A 553 -54.74 42.59 -11.56
N TRP A 554 -54.09 42.26 -10.43
CA TRP A 554 -54.63 41.32 -9.45
C TRP A 554 -55.92 41.89 -8.84
N ASP A 555 -57.02 41.15 -8.96
CA ASP A 555 -58.33 41.45 -8.39
C ASP A 555 -58.24 41.84 -6.90
N ASN A 556 -58.67 43.07 -6.57
CA ASN A 556 -58.66 43.60 -5.21
C ASN A 556 -59.63 42.87 -4.26
N SER A 557 -60.58 42.09 -4.80
CA SER A 557 -61.48 41.25 -3.99
C SER A 557 -60.84 39.93 -3.55
N ASP A 558 -59.68 39.56 -4.10
CA ASP A 558 -58.96 38.35 -3.71
C ASP A 558 -58.20 38.57 -2.39
N SER A 559 -58.64 37.87 -1.34
CA SER A 559 -58.06 37.97 0.01
C SER A 559 -56.55 37.70 0.05
N ARG A 560 -55.99 36.94 -0.90
CA ARG A 560 -54.56 36.63 -0.98
C ARG A 560 -53.72 37.86 -1.29
N LYS A 561 -54.26 38.84 -2.04
CA LYS A 561 -53.56 40.10 -2.35
C LYS A 561 -53.25 40.87 -1.07
N GLY A 562 -54.21 40.93 -0.14
CA GLY A 562 -54.04 41.59 1.16
C GLY A 562 -53.12 40.85 2.15
N LYS A 563 -52.94 39.53 1.97
CA LYS A 563 -52.02 38.70 2.79
C LYS A 563 -50.57 38.78 2.32
N THR A 564 -50.33 39.23 1.09
CA THR A 564 -48.98 39.37 0.55
C THR A 564 -48.23 40.41 1.40
N PRO A 565 -46.99 40.12 1.86
CA PRO A 565 -46.24 41.04 2.68
C PRO A 565 -46.03 42.40 2.00
N LYS A 566 -46.04 43.48 2.78
CA LYS A 566 -45.78 44.85 2.31
C LYS A 566 -44.28 45.08 2.07
N MET A 567 -43.73 44.36 1.10
CA MET A 567 -42.33 44.47 0.67
C MET A 567 -42.26 44.43 -0.86
N THR A 568 -41.18 44.96 -1.42
CA THR A 568 -40.92 44.88 -2.86
C THR A 568 -40.40 43.50 -3.26
N LEU A 569 -40.44 43.19 -4.57
CA LEU A 569 -39.84 41.97 -5.12
C LEU A 569 -38.35 41.88 -4.78
N GLU A 570 -37.63 43.00 -4.87
CA GLU A 570 -36.21 43.12 -4.59
C GLU A 570 -35.90 42.91 -3.10
N GLU A 571 -36.74 43.47 -2.22
CA GLU A 571 -36.62 43.27 -0.77
C GLU A 571 -36.83 41.80 -0.40
N LEU A 572 -37.82 41.14 -0.99
CA LEU A 572 -38.06 39.71 -0.76
C LEU A 572 -36.86 38.87 -1.23
N LYS A 573 -36.36 39.11 -2.45
CA LYS A 573 -35.17 38.42 -2.99
C LYS A 573 -33.98 38.55 -2.04
N ARG A 574 -33.68 39.78 -1.58
CA ARG A 574 -32.57 40.06 -0.68
C ARG A 574 -32.72 39.37 0.68
N ASN A 575 -33.93 39.33 1.23
CA ASN A 575 -34.19 38.69 2.52
C ASN A 575 -33.97 37.18 2.45
N LEU A 576 -34.47 36.54 1.39
CA LEU A 576 -34.34 35.09 1.21
C LEU A 576 -32.92 34.68 0.86
N GLU A 577 -32.21 35.48 0.08
CA GLU A 577 -30.79 35.23 -0.21
C GLU A 577 -29.96 35.31 1.07
N ASN A 578 -30.15 36.35 1.90
CA ASN A 578 -29.49 36.46 3.20
C ASN A 578 -29.82 35.30 4.16
N GLN A 579 -31.07 34.83 4.18
CA GLN A 579 -31.46 33.67 4.97
C GLN A 579 -30.70 32.41 4.51
N ALA A 580 -30.63 32.18 3.20
CA ALA A 580 -29.92 31.04 2.63
C ALA A 580 -28.40 31.10 2.84
N THR A 581 -27.76 32.27 2.64
CA THR A 581 -26.29 32.38 2.63
C THR A 581 -25.67 32.67 4.00
N ASN A 582 -26.38 33.34 4.91
CA ASN A 582 -25.81 33.80 6.18
C ASN A 582 -26.40 33.07 7.38
N GLN A 583 -27.71 32.83 7.42
CA GLN A 583 -28.35 32.17 8.57
C GLN A 583 -28.22 30.66 8.48
N LEU A 584 -28.73 30.08 7.39
CA LEU A 584 -28.77 28.62 7.25
C LEU A 584 -27.39 28.03 6.91
N LYS A 585 -26.50 28.78 6.25
CA LYS A 585 -25.16 28.30 5.90
C LYS A 585 -24.29 27.98 7.12
N GLU A 586 -24.40 28.77 8.19
CA GLU A 586 -23.67 28.51 9.43
C GLU A 586 -24.16 27.23 10.14
N GLU A 587 -25.46 26.96 10.07
CA GLU A 587 -26.06 25.74 10.61
C GLU A 587 -25.84 24.50 9.73
N LEU A 588 -25.76 24.70 8.41
CA LEU A 588 -25.50 23.68 7.40
C LEU A 588 -24.03 23.29 7.28
N GLY A 589 -23.06 24.11 7.68
CA GLY A 589 -21.63 23.82 7.46
C GLY A 589 -21.33 23.35 6.02
N ASP A 590 -20.53 22.29 5.87
CA ASP A 590 -20.25 21.66 4.56
C ASP A 590 -21.27 20.56 4.16
N ILE A 591 -22.39 20.40 4.89
CA ILE A 591 -23.33 19.27 4.71
C ILE A 591 -24.56 19.56 3.84
N GLY A 592 -24.72 20.77 3.29
CA GLY A 592 -25.77 21.04 2.30
C GLY A 592 -25.79 22.47 1.73
N ILE A 593 -26.52 22.65 0.63
CA ILE A 593 -26.64 23.91 -0.12
C ILE A 593 -28.12 24.26 -0.30
N ILE A 594 -28.52 25.45 0.13
CA ILE A 594 -29.84 26.02 -0.11
C ILE A 594 -29.72 27.25 -1.00
N LYS A 595 -30.59 27.36 -2.00
CA LYS A 595 -30.79 28.59 -2.77
C LYS A 595 -32.25 29.00 -2.72
N SER A 596 -32.52 30.27 -2.97
CA SER A 596 -33.87 30.79 -3.16
C SER A 596 -34.04 31.31 -4.59
N PHE A 597 -35.26 31.24 -5.11
CA PHE A 597 -35.63 31.80 -6.41
C PHE A 597 -37.02 32.41 -6.33
N VAL A 598 -37.16 33.65 -6.77
CA VAL A 598 -38.46 34.33 -6.85
C VAL A 598 -38.84 34.47 -8.31
N LEU A 599 -39.84 33.68 -8.71
CA LEU A 599 -40.42 33.67 -10.05
C LEU A 599 -41.41 34.84 -10.15
N ASP A 600 -41.04 35.88 -10.90
CA ASP A 600 -41.89 37.04 -11.13
C ASP A 600 -42.99 36.73 -12.15
N LEU A 601 -44.22 36.74 -11.67
CA LEU A 601 -45.45 36.44 -12.41
C LEU A 601 -46.42 37.63 -12.41
N SER A 602 -45.94 38.84 -12.08
CA SER A 602 -46.71 40.08 -12.15
C SER A 602 -47.15 40.41 -13.60
N LEU A 603 -48.31 41.06 -13.76
CA LEU A 603 -48.97 41.32 -15.07
C LEU A 603 -49.17 42.79 -15.41
#